data_AF-A0A367YHJ8-F1
#
_entry.id   AF-A0A367YHJ8-F1
#
_cell.length_a   1.000
_cell.length_b   1.000
_cell.length_c   1.000
_cell.angle_alpha   90.00
_cell.angle_beta   90.00
_cell.angle_gamma   90.00
#
_symmetry.space_group_name_H-M   'P 1'
#
loop_
_entity.id
_entity.type
_entity.pdbx_description
1 polymer ?
#
loop_
_entity_poly.entity_id
_entity_poly.type
_entity_poly.pdbx_seq_one_letter_code
_entity_poly.pdbx_strand_id
1 'polypeptide(L)'
;MSLFRSLQNSPSTISIFHNQTIPLSNKLYDILQKAYETQPEKPKHEFQIDVMKDKMPTYDEYKLITSKYLKSAAAKTVLHDRFPFLHDKEVELYNSKGNPVTIKGAEWNNKIFSPSEYAMIYETFNKLEESTSPSLSTKATEVFSAPLVIDWDNELIAGDEETLDAILAKYKQE
;
A
#
# COMPACT_ATOMS: atom_id res chain seq x y z
N MET A 1 -0.36 -26.96 -30.91
CA MET A 1 0.58 -25.83 -30.91
C MET A 1 0.22 -24.94 -29.73
N SER A 2 1.10 -24.90 -28.73
CA SER A 2 0.82 -24.50 -27.35
C SER A 2 0.89 -22.98 -27.16
N LEU A 3 -0.25 -22.35 -26.85
CA LEU A 3 -0.35 -20.95 -26.41
C LEU A 3 0.08 -20.75 -24.93
N PHE A 4 0.57 -21.80 -24.26
CA PHE A 4 0.98 -21.76 -22.84
C PHE A 4 2.47 -21.40 -22.62
N ARG A 5 3.22 -21.01 -23.65
CA ARG A 5 4.64 -20.63 -23.51
C ARG A 5 4.90 -19.13 -23.26
N SER A 6 3.88 -18.28 -23.15
CA SER A 6 4.07 -16.83 -22.95
C SER A 6 3.92 -16.33 -21.50
N LEU A 7 3.51 -17.18 -20.54
CA LEU A 7 3.39 -16.79 -19.12
C LEU A 7 4.64 -17.09 -18.28
N GLN A 8 5.63 -17.80 -18.84
CA GLN A 8 6.82 -18.23 -18.11
C GLN A 8 7.88 -17.13 -17.90
N ASN A 9 7.71 -15.97 -18.54
CA ASN A 9 8.71 -14.88 -18.57
C ASN A 9 8.11 -13.48 -18.34
N SER A 10 6.90 -13.38 -17.75
CA SER A 10 6.37 -12.06 -17.40
C SER A 10 7.13 -11.52 -16.18
N PRO A 11 7.57 -10.25 -16.20
CA PRO A 11 8.17 -9.62 -15.03
C PRO A 11 7.17 -9.62 -13.87
N SER A 12 7.64 -9.86 -12.66
CA SER A 12 6.81 -9.69 -11.47
C SER A 12 6.35 -8.24 -11.31
N THR A 13 5.19 -8.00 -10.73
CA THR A 13 4.67 -6.64 -10.52
C THR A 13 4.86 -6.21 -9.08
N ILE A 14 5.64 -5.15 -8.88
CA ILE A 14 5.78 -4.47 -7.59
C ILE A 14 5.04 -3.14 -7.67
N SER A 15 3.94 -3.01 -6.94
CA SER A 15 3.20 -1.76 -6.83
C SER A 15 3.64 -0.97 -5.59
N ILE A 16 3.87 0.33 -5.74
CA ILE A 16 4.12 1.26 -4.65
C ILE A 16 3.01 2.30 -4.56
N PHE A 17 2.34 2.34 -3.42
CA PHE A 17 1.46 3.44 -3.02
C PHE A 17 2.33 4.57 -2.49
N HIS A 18 2.54 5.56 -3.35
CA HIS A 18 3.54 6.60 -3.18
C HIS A 18 2.88 7.94 -2.86
N ASN A 19 3.44 8.70 -1.92
CA ASN A 19 3.04 10.08 -1.66
C ASN A 19 4.29 10.96 -1.57
N GLN A 20 4.41 11.94 -2.47
CA GLN A 20 5.60 12.78 -2.60
C GLN A 20 5.85 13.68 -1.39
N THR A 21 4.81 13.96 -0.61
CA THR A 21 4.91 14.79 0.59
C THR A 21 5.59 14.06 1.74
N ILE A 22 5.70 12.72 1.67
CA ILE A 22 6.27 11.87 2.72
C ILE A 22 7.72 11.52 2.37
N PRO A 23 8.72 11.97 3.17
CA PRO A 23 10.14 11.69 2.91
C PRO A 23 10.47 10.19 2.82
N LEU A 24 9.84 9.38 3.66
CA LEU A 24 10.00 7.92 3.65
C LEU A 24 9.53 7.32 2.31
N SER A 25 8.41 7.83 1.76
CA SER A 25 7.87 7.35 0.49
C SER A 25 8.80 7.66 -0.69
N ASN A 26 9.39 8.86 -0.70
CA ASN A 26 10.41 9.23 -1.70
C ASN A 26 11.64 8.32 -1.60
N LYS A 27 12.11 8.05 -0.38
CA LYS A 27 13.28 7.19 -0.16
C LYS A 27 13.05 5.76 -0.65
N LEU A 28 11.91 5.16 -0.33
CA LEU A 28 11.57 3.81 -0.80
C LEU A 28 11.41 3.76 -2.33
N TYR A 29 10.81 4.80 -2.91
CA TYR A 29 10.70 4.93 -4.36
C TYR A 29 12.08 5.00 -5.03
N ASP A 30 13.00 5.80 -4.51
CA ASP A 30 14.37 5.91 -5.03
C ASP A 30 15.13 4.57 -4.95
N ILE A 31 14.95 3.81 -3.87
CA ILE A 31 15.56 2.48 -3.70
C ILE A 31 15.00 1.51 -4.75
N LEU A 32 13.67 1.48 -4.93
CA LEU A 32 13.01 0.66 -5.94
C LEU A 32 13.47 1.02 -7.35
N GLN A 33 13.47 2.31 -7.68
CA GLN A 33 13.88 2.79 -8.99
C GLN A 33 15.33 2.42 -9.30
N LYS A 34 16.25 2.62 -8.34
CA LYS A 34 17.64 2.17 -8.49
C LYS A 34 17.72 0.66 -8.72
N ALA A 35 16.99 -0.12 -7.93
CA ALA A 35 16.98 -1.59 -8.08
C ALA A 35 16.50 -2.00 -9.48
N TYR A 36 15.46 -1.35 -10.01
CA TYR A 36 14.95 -1.58 -11.36
C TYR A 36 15.95 -1.18 -12.45
N GLU A 37 16.60 -0.02 -12.32
CA GLU A 37 17.61 0.46 -13.27
C GLU A 37 18.88 -0.42 -13.27
N THR A 38 19.23 -1.02 -12.14
CA THR A 38 20.38 -1.93 -12.03
C THR A 38 20.11 -3.34 -12.54
N GLN A 39 18.89 -3.65 -12.98
CA GLN A 39 18.59 -4.95 -13.57
C GLN A 39 19.34 -5.16 -14.88
N PRO A 40 19.79 -6.40 -15.17
CA PRO A 40 20.45 -6.70 -16.44
C PRO A 40 19.53 -6.36 -17.62
N GLU A 41 19.99 -5.47 -18.50
CA GLU A 41 19.24 -5.06 -19.68
C GLU A 41 19.06 -6.25 -20.66
N LYS A 42 17.87 -6.85 -20.61
CA LYS A 42 17.25 -7.77 -21.59
C LYS A 42 17.85 -9.18 -21.70
N PRO A 43 16.97 -10.20 -21.88
CA PRO A 43 15.60 -10.10 -22.36
C PRO A 43 14.49 -10.19 -21.29
N LYS A 44 14.80 -10.21 -19.99
CA LYS A 44 13.78 -10.17 -18.92
C LYS A 44 14.17 -9.18 -17.84
N HIS A 45 13.36 -8.14 -17.64
CA HIS A 45 13.29 -7.52 -16.33
C HIS A 45 12.66 -8.55 -15.38
N GLU A 46 13.25 -8.76 -14.21
CA GLU A 46 12.67 -9.71 -13.25
C GLU A 46 11.39 -9.16 -12.63
N PHE A 47 11.29 -7.84 -12.52
CA PHE A 47 10.09 -7.15 -12.07
C PHE A 47 9.87 -5.81 -12.77
N GLN A 48 8.63 -5.32 -12.74
CA GLN A 48 8.19 -4.01 -13.17
C GLN A 48 7.64 -3.23 -11.97
N ILE A 49 7.84 -1.90 -11.98
CA ILE A 49 7.34 -1.01 -10.92
C ILE A 49 6.05 -0.35 -11.40
N ASP A 50 5.01 -0.46 -10.59
CA ASP A 50 3.74 0.22 -10.77
C ASP A 50 3.55 1.28 -9.67
N VAL A 51 3.40 2.54 -10.06
CA VAL A 51 3.43 3.68 -9.12
C VAL A 51 2.03 4.26 -8.95
N MET A 52 1.43 3.99 -7.80
CA MET A 52 0.13 4.51 -7.39
C MET A 52 0.33 5.80 -6.58
N LYS A 53 0.41 6.92 -7.29
CA LYS A 53 0.62 8.26 -6.68
C LYS A 53 -0.63 8.75 -5.97
N ASP A 54 -0.47 9.19 -4.73
CA ASP A 54 -1.47 9.83 -3.87
C ASP A 54 -2.79 9.05 -3.80
N LYS A 55 -2.65 7.72 -3.80
CA LYS A 55 -3.76 6.78 -3.78
C LYS A 55 -3.60 5.80 -2.64
N MET A 56 -4.73 5.34 -2.14
CA MET A 56 -4.84 4.19 -1.25
C MET A 56 -5.17 2.94 -2.08
N PRO A 57 -4.83 1.71 -1.61
CA PRO A 57 -5.33 0.49 -2.22
C PRO A 57 -6.85 0.53 -2.42
N THR A 58 -7.34 -0.17 -3.43
CA THR A 58 -8.76 -0.46 -3.59
C THR A 58 -9.20 -1.54 -2.60
N TYR A 59 -10.51 -1.68 -2.39
CA TYR A 59 -11.01 -2.73 -1.49
C TYR A 59 -10.62 -4.14 -1.94
N ASP A 60 -10.61 -4.41 -3.25
CA ASP A 60 -10.23 -5.72 -3.78
C ASP A 60 -8.75 -6.03 -3.55
N GLU A 61 -7.89 -5.03 -3.74
CA GLU A 61 -6.47 -5.10 -3.39
C GLU A 61 -6.27 -5.31 -1.88
N TYR A 62 -6.95 -4.53 -1.05
CA TYR A 62 -6.91 -4.71 0.41
C TYR A 62 -7.37 -6.11 0.84
N LYS A 63 -8.47 -6.61 0.28
CA LYS A 63 -8.97 -7.96 0.55
C LYS A 63 -7.97 -9.03 0.11
N LEU A 64 -7.30 -8.81 -1.01
CA LEU A 64 -6.25 -9.70 -1.50
C LEU A 64 -5.05 -9.70 -0.55
N ILE A 65 -4.58 -8.52 -0.11
CA ILE A 65 -3.47 -8.34 0.84
C ILE A 65 -3.80 -9.06 2.16
N THR A 66 -4.96 -8.76 2.73
CA THR A 66 -5.39 -9.30 4.03
C THR A 66 -5.53 -10.83 4.00
N SER A 67 -5.96 -11.41 2.88
CA SER A 67 -6.17 -12.85 2.76
C SER A 67 -4.90 -13.65 2.44
N LYS A 68 -3.99 -13.11 1.63
CA LYS A 68 -2.82 -13.87 1.14
C LYS A 68 -1.46 -13.41 1.67
N TYR A 69 -1.30 -12.13 1.97
CA TYR A 69 0.01 -11.49 2.20
C TYR A 69 0.31 -11.35 3.71
N LEU A 70 -0.73 -11.39 4.55
CA LEU A 70 -0.63 -11.30 6.02
C LEU A 70 -0.24 -12.62 6.72
N LYS A 71 0.64 -13.42 6.09
CA LYS A 71 1.11 -14.70 6.64
C LYS A 71 2.03 -14.53 7.85
N SER A 72 2.79 -13.43 7.90
CA SER A 72 3.73 -13.13 8.99
C SER A 72 3.18 -12.03 9.92
N ALA A 73 3.60 -12.04 11.18
CA ALA A 73 3.29 -10.97 12.12
C ALA A 73 3.83 -9.61 11.63
N ALA A 74 5.03 -9.62 11.03
CA ALA A 74 5.64 -8.42 10.43
C ALA A 74 4.77 -7.81 9.32
N ALA A 75 4.23 -8.63 8.41
CA ALA A 75 3.34 -8.15 7.36
C ALA A 75 2.04 -7.53 7.95
N LYS A 76 1.48 -8.14 9.00
CA LYS A 76 0.33 -7.54 9.71
C LYS A 76 0.69 -6.17 10.26
N THR A 77 1.79 -6.07 11.00
CA THR A 77 2.25 -4.79 11.54
C THR A 77 2.47 -3.75 10.44
N VAL A 78 3.13 -4.11 9.33
CA VAL A 78 3.34 -3.23 8.18
C VAL A 78 2.02 -2.67 7.66
N LEU A 79 1.00 -3.52 7.43
CA LEU A 79 -0.30 -3.06 6.93
C LEU A 79 -1.02 -2.19 7.96
N HIS A 80 -1.05 -2.59 9.22
CA HIS A 80 -1.71 -1.85 10.30
C HIS A 80 -1.07 -0.47 10.52
N ASP A 81 0.26 -0.37 10.41
CA ASP A 81 1.00 0.89 10.51
C ASP A 81 0.66 1.88 9.39
N ARG A 82 0.13 1.41 8.25
CA ARG A 82 -0.35 2.30 7.18
C ARG A 82 -1.72 2.90 7.48
N PHE A 83 -2.45 2.41 8.49
CA PHE A 83 -3.73 2.96 8.93
C PHE A 83 -3.57 3.53 10.35
N PRO A 84 -2.92 4.70 10.51
CA PRO A 84 -2.48 5.18 11.82
C PRO A 84 -3.62 5.52 12.78
N PHE A 85 -4.84 5.71 12.30
CA PHE A 85 -6.04 5.89 13.13
C PHE A 85 -6.42 4.64 13.94
N LEU A 86 -5.86 3.46 13.60
CA LEU A 86 -5.98 2.25 14.41
C LEU A 86 -5.26 2.35 15.77
N HIS A 87 -4.23 3.20 15.86
CA HIS A 87 -3.40 3.39 17.06
C HIS A 87 -3.99 4.42 18.04
N ASP A 88 -5.29 4.34 18.31
CA ASP A 88 -5.99 5.15 19.32
C ASP A 88 -6.09 6.66 19.02
N LYS A 89 -6.08 7.05 17.73
CA LYS A 89 -6.37 8.42 17.30
C LYS A 89 -7.83 8.55 16.88
N GLU A 90 -8.53 9.55 17.42
CA GLU A 90 -9.86 9.93 16.93
C GLU A 90 -9.72 10.54 15.54
N VAL A 91 -10.30 9.87 14.54
CA VAL A 91 -10.36 10.36 13.18
C VAL A 91 -11.82 10.54 12.77
N GLU A 92 -12.11 11.70 12.20
CA GLU A 92 -13.41 11.98 11.59
C GLU A 92 -13.45 11.32 10.21
N LEU A 93 -14.20 10.24 10.08
CA LEU A 93 -14.51 9.61 8.79
C LEU A 93 -15.84 10.13 8.27
N TYR A 94 -15.98 10.27 6.96
CA TYR A 94 -17.25 10.61 6.34
C TYR A 94 -17.98 9.35 5.89
N ASN A 95 -19.23 9.22 6.29
CA ASN A 95 -20.09 8.17 5.72
C ASN A 95 -20.53 8.52 4.29
N SER A 96 -21.15 7.57 3.59
CA SER A 96 -21.65 7.75 2.22
C SER A 96 -22.72 8.85 2.07
N LYS A 97 -23.24 9.40 3.18
CA LYS A 97 -24.17 10.54 3.21
C LYS A 97 -23.47 11.87 3.50
N GLY A 98 -22.14 11.87 3.68
CA GLY A 98 -21.33 13.05 3.97
C GLY A 98 -21.32 13.50 5.43
N ASN A 99 -21.88 12.71 6.36
CA ASN A 99 -21.85 13.06 7.78
C ASN A 99 -20.54 12.57 8.42
N PRO A 100 -19.91 13.38 9.29
CA PRO A 100 -18.74 12.96 10.05
C PRO A 100 -19.12 11.88 11.07
N VAL A 101 -18.26 10.88 11.21
CA VAL A 101 -18.36 9.75 12.12
C VAL A 101 -17.00 9.61 12.78
N THR A 102 -16.95 9.79 14.10
CA THR A 102 -15.74 9.56 14.89
C THR A 102 -15.66 8.08 15.24
N ILE A 103 -14.57 7.42 14.86
CA ILE A 103 -14.34 6.00 15.19
C ILE A 103 -13.11 5.91 16.10
N LYS A 104 -13.18 5.04 17.12
CA LYS A 104 -12.05 4.75 18.02
C LYS A 104 -11.23 3.58 17.49
N GLY A 105 -9.93 3.80 17.28
CA GLY A 105 -9.00 2.81 16.71
C GLY A 105 -8.90 1.48 17.44
N ALA A 106 -9.13 1.47 18.77
CA ALA A 106 -9.07 0.26 19.59
C ALA A 106 -9.99 -0.89 19.12
N GLU A 107 -11.11 -0.59 18.46
CA GLU A 107 -12.01 -1.63 17.93
C GLU A 107 -11.45 -2.38 16.71
N TRP A 108 -10.41 -1.82 16.06
CA TRP A 108 -9.99 -2.22 14.72
C TRP A 108 -8.57 -2.82 14.67
N ASN A 109 -7.87 -2.91 15.80
CA ASN A 109 -6.48 -3.39 15.89
C ASN A 109 -6.21 -4.81 15.35
N ASN A 110 -7.25 -5.63 15.12
CA ASN A 110 -7.12 -6.95 14.49
C ASN A 110 -8.28 -7.27 13.53
N LYS A 111 -9.07 -6.25 13.15
CA LYS A 111 -10.28 -6.45 12.35
C LYS A 111 -9.94 -6.21 10.87
N ILE A 112 -10.33 -7.15 10.02
CA ILE A 112 -10.35 -6.95 8.57
C ILE A 112 -11.55 -6.06 8.26
N PHE A 113 -11.33 -4.97 7.52
CA PHE A 113 -12.41 -4.04 7.16
C PHE A 113 -13.46 -4.73 6.28
N SER A 114 -14.73 -4.54 6.63
CA SER A 114 -15.84 -4.87 5.74
C SER A 114 -15.87 -3.92 4.53
N PRO A 115 -16.56 -4.30 3.42
CA PRO A 115 -16.64 -3.44 2.24
C PRO A 115 -17.18 -2.04 2.56
N SER A 116 -18.18 -1.94 3.44
CA SER A 116 -18.79 -0.68 3.83
C SER A 116 -17.87 0.18 4.69
N GLU A 117 -17.12 -0.43 5.62
CA GLU A 117 -16.10 0.27 6.41
C GLU A 117 -15.00 0.81 5.50
N TYR A 118 -14.49 -0.04 4.60
CA TYR A 118 -13.45 0.36 3.65
C TYR A 118 -13.89 1.48 2.71
N ALA A 119 -15.14 1.43 2.22
CA ALA A 119 -15.69 2.49 1.39
C ALA A 119 -15.69 3.85 2.11
N MET A 120 -16.05 3.89 3.40
CA MET A 120 -16.00 5.14 4.18
C MET A 120 -14.57 5.66 4.33
N ILE A 121 -13.60 4.77 4.59
CA ILE A 121 -12.18 5.14 4.69
C ILE A 121 -11.69 5.71 3.35
N TYR A 122 -12.00 5.02 2.24
CA TYR A 122 -11.56 5.40 0.90
C TYR A 122 -12.18 6.71 0.43
N GLU A 123 -13.49 6.90 0.65
CA GLU A 123 -14.17 8.16 0.36
C GLU A 123 -13.62 9.32 1.20
N THR A 124 -13.31 9.06 2.48
CA THR A 124 -12.70 10.05 3.37
C THR A 124 -11.32 10.45 2.87
N PHE A 125 -10.47 9.47 2.53
CA PHE A 125 -9.14 9.72 1.99
C PHE A 125 -9.20 10.60 0.74
N ASN A 126 -10.03 10.25 -0.25
CA ASN A 126 -10.16 11.04 -1.48
C ASN A 126 -10.69 12.45 -1.20
N LYS A 127 -11.67 12.59 -0.30
CA LYS A 127 -12.17 13.92 0.10
C LYS A 127 -11.08 14.75 0.76
N LEU A 128 -10.22 14.16 1.58
CA LEU A 128 -9.11 14.87 2.23
C LEU A 128 -8.01 15.27 1.25
N GLU A 129 -7.71 14.43 0.24
CA GLU A 129 -6.78 14.75 -0.84
C GLU A 129 -7.33 15.85 -1.77
N GLU A 130 -8.63 15.82 -2.10
CA GLU A 130 -9.30 16.84 -2.91
C GLU A 130 -9.50 18.16 -2.15
N SER A 131 -9.72 18.09 -0.83
CA SER A 131 -9.98 19.26 0.01
C SER A 131 -8.67 19.91 0.45
N THR A 132 -8.16 20.85 -0.35
CA THR A 132 -7.02 21.74 0.02
C THR A 132 -7.38 22.77 1.12
N SER A 133 -8.33 22.45 2.00
CA SER A 133 -8.87 23.37 2.99
C SER A 133 -8.23 23.12 4.37
N PRO A 134 -7.57 24.12 4.98
CA PRO A 134 -6.91 24.00 6.28
C PRO A 134 -7.87 23.90 7.48
N SER A 135 -9.17 23.73 7.24
CA SER A 135 -10.22 23.69 8.27
C SER A 135 -10.52 22.29 8.81
N LEU A 136 -9.92 21.25 8.24
CA LEU A 136 -10.06 19.87 8.71
C LEU A 136 -8.90 19.56 9.65
N SER A 137 -9.22 19.16 10.88
CA SER A 137 -8.22 18.74 11.88
C SER A 137 -7.48 17.46 11.48
N THR A 138 -8.03 16.70 10.53
CA THR A 138 -7.50 15.42 10.06
C THR A 138 -6.84 15.57 8.69
N LYS A 139 -5.63 15.03 8.55
CA LYS A 139 -4.90 14.96 7.27
C LYS A 139 -5.13 13.61 6.58
N ALA A 140 -5.05 13.56 5.25
CA ALA A 140 -5.12 12.30 4.50
C ALA A 140 -4.08 11.26 4.97
N THR A 141 -2.91 11.72 5.42
CA THR A 141 -1.86 10.88 6.03
C THR A 141 -2.27 10.21 7.34
N GLU A 142 -3.29 10.72 8.03
CA GLU A 142 -3.85 10.13 9.25
C GLU A 142 -4.88 9.05 8.93
N VAL A 143 -5.39 9.02 7.71
CA VAL A 143 -6.25 7.94 7.20
C VAL A 143 -5.39 6.84 6.59
N PHE A 144 -4.47 7.21 5.69
CA PHE A 144 -3.53 6.28 5.07
C PHE A 144 -2.12 6.89 5.02
N SER A 145 -1.18 6.23 5.69
CA SER A 145 0.22 6.63 5.73
C SER A 145 1.03 5.87 4.69
N ALA A 146 1.27 6.46 3.53
CA ALA A 146 2.23 5.94 2.55
C ALA A 146 3.67 5.96 3.13
N PRO A 147 4.62 5.14 2.63
CA PRO A 147 4.51 4.20 1.51
C PRO A 147 3.95 2.83 1.90
N LEU A 148 3.23 2.19 0.98
CA LEU A 148 2.98 0.75 1.02
C LEU A 148 3.49 0.15 -0.28
N VAL A 149 4.42 -0.79 -0.19
CA VAL A 149 4.95 -1.54 -1.34
C VAL A 149 4.39 -2.94 -1.29
N ILE A 150 3.95 -3.44 -2.45
CA ILE A 150 3.33 -4.74 -2.60
C ILE A 150 3.98 -5.45 -3.78
N ASP A 151 4.51 -6.63 -3.52
CA ASP A 151 4.95 -7.56 -4.56
C ASP A 151 3.85 -8.60 -4.76
N TRP A 152 3.11 -8.45 -5.86
CA TRP A 152 1.93 -9.26 -6.13
C TRP A 152 2.26 -10.72 -6.41
N ASP A 153 3.42 -10.99 -7.01
CA ASP A 153 3.84 -12.32 -7.46
C ASP A 153 4.49 -13.14 -6.33
N ASN A 154 5.31 -12.50 -5.48
CA ASN A 154 5.92 -13.17 -4.33
C ASN A 154 5.07 -13.14 -3.07
N GLU A 155 3.90 -12.52 -3.12
CA GLU A 155 2.97 -12.37 -2.00
C GLU A 155 3.59 -11.64 -0.78
N LEU A 156 4.39 -10.59 -1.03
CA LEU A 156 5.08 -9.82 0.01
C LEU A 156 4.61 -8.37 0.06
N ILE A 157 4.74 -7.76 1.25
CA ILE A 157 4.50 -6.33 1.46
C ILE A 157 5.65 -5.71 2.24
N ALA A 158 5.92 -4.44 1.97
CA ALA A 158 6.93 -3.65 2.64
C ALA A 158 6.42 -2.25 2.98
N GLY A 159 6.87 -1.73 4.12
CA GLY A 159 6.51 -0.41 4.64
C GLY A 159 7.70 0.42 5.09
N ASP A 160 8.89 -0.16 5.06
CA ASP A 160 10.16 0.44 5.45
C ASP A 160 11.30 -0.09 4.54
N GLU A 161 12.51 0.39 4.78
CA GLU A 161 13.69 -0.01 4.01
C GLU A 161 14.07 -1.47 4.22
N GLU A 162 13.97 -1.99 5.45
CA GLU A 162 14.36 -3.35 5.78
C GLU A 162 13.47 -4.39 5.09
N THR A 163 12.15 -4.16 5.13
CA THR A 163 11.16 -5.01 4.47
C THR A 163 11.23 -4.88 2.95
N LEU A 164 11.57 -3.70 2.42
CA LEU A 164 11.79 -3.50 1.00
C LEU A 164 13.03 -4.23 0.50
N ASP A 165 14.13 -4.15 1.22
CA ASP A 165 15.36 -4.88 0.90
C ASP A 165 15.14 -6.39 0.91
N ALA A 166 14.28 -6.89 1.82
CA ALA A 166 13.90 -8.31 1.85
C ALA A 166 13.11 -8.74 0.60
N ILE A 167 12.26 -7.87 0.04
CA ILE A 167 11.60 -8.10 -1.25
C ILE A 167 12.65 -8.11 -2.37
N LEU A 168 13.47 -7.08 -2.45
CA LEU A 168 14.48 -6.91 -3.49
C LEU A 168 15.55 -8.01 -3.49
N ALA A 169 15.87 -8.58 -2.32
CA ALA A 169 16.81 -9.68 -2.19
C ALA A 169 16.39 -10.93 -2.99
N LYS A 170 15.09 -11.17 -3.16
CA LYS A 170 14.59 -12.28 -3.98
C LYS A 170 14.92 -12.12 -5.47
N TYR A 171 15.04 -10.88 -5.93
CA TYR A 171 15.37 -10.52 -7.31
C TYR A 171 16.87 -10.26 -7.53
N LYS A 172 17.70 -10.48 -6.50
CA LYS A 172 19.16 -10.44 -6.60
C LYS A 172 19.77 -11.84 -6.57
N GLN A 173 18.96 -12.86 -6.28
CA GLN A 173 19.38 -14.25 -6.24
C GLN A 173 19.15 -14.91 -7.61
N GLU A 174 19.97 -14.54 -8.60
CA GLU A 174 20.26 -15.37 -9.78
C GLU A 174 21.78 -15.50 -9.99
#